data_AF-A0A6B8TFG7-F1
#
_entry.id   AF-A0A6B8TFG7-F1
#
_cell.length_a   1.000
_cell.length_b   1.000
_cell.length_c   1.000
_cell.angle_alpha   90.00
_cell.angle_beta   90.00
_cell.angle_gamma   90.00
#
_symmetry.space_group_name_H-M   'P 1'
#
loop_
_entity.id
_entity.type
_entity.pdbx_description
1 polymer ?
#
loop_
_entity_poly.entity_id
_entity_poly.type
_entity_poly.pdbx_seq_one_letter_code
_entity_poly.pdbx_strand_id
1 'polypeptide(L)'
;MSNIANVIIALLTLFLGWYIFFYQNKKDKKDKNIQLLKDLIITPKMEVIEKYFDEISSLRERIKSDSLNDNEKMELISFTKEQSSYIRRNFLIFIQKIAPLLHKNISDKIDFLTDNLTETLSNDEHKLCNKKTYEKLINQKILETHSFVLEEIFKYEG
;
A
#
# COMPACT_ATOMS: atom_id res chain seq x y z
N MET A 1 30.47 -6.58 -54.31
CA MET A 1 30.34 -6.73 -52.85
C MET A 1 29.52 -5.63 -52.19
N SER A 2 29.66 -4.35 -52.58
CA SER A 2 28.92 -3.20 -52.01
C SER A 2 27.38 -3.35 -51.97
N ASN A 3 26.76 -3.93 -53.00
CA ASN A 3 25.29 -4.07 -53.04
C ASN A 3 24.75 -5.08 -52.02
N ILE A 4 25.47 -6.18 -51.78
CA ILE A 4 25.06 -7.20 -50.82
C ILE A 4 25.18 -6.64 -49.39
N ALA A 5 26.25 -5.91 -49.10
CA ALA A 5 26.42 -5.23 -47.82
C ALA A 5 25.30 -4.21 -47.56
N ASN A 6 24.92 -3.39 -48.55
CA ASN A 6 23.82 -2.43 -48.42
C ASN A 6 22.46 -3.11 -48.18
N VAL A 7 22.20 -4.24 -48.84
CA VAL A 7 20.97 -5.03 -48.61
C VAL A 7 20.95 -5.61 -47.19
N ILE A 8 22.08 -6.13 -46.70
CA ILE A 8 22.21 -6.64 -45.34
C ILE A 8 22.02 -5.51 -44.31
N ILE A 9 22.62 -4.35 -44.54
CA ILE A 9 22.46 -3.16 -43.67
C ILE A 9 20.99 -2.73 -43.66
N ALA A 10 20.33 -2.66 -44.81
CA ALA A 10 18.91 -2.29 -44.89
C ALA A 10 18.00 -3.28 -44.12
N LEU A 11 18.27 -4.59 -44.23
CA LEU A 11 17.55 -5.63 -43.47
C LEU A 11 17.76 -5.49 -41.96
N LEU A 12 19.00 -5.27 -41.52
CA LEU A 12 19.32 -5.05 -40.10
C LEU A 12 18.66 -3.77 -39.56
N THR A 13 18.63 -2.71 -40.37
CA THR A 13 18.01 -1.44 -40.00
C THR A 13 16.49 -1.59 -39.87
N LEU A 14 15.85 -2.32 -40.78
CA LEU A 14 14.42 -2.66 -40.70
C LEU A 14 14.12 -3.52 -39.46
N PHE A 15 14.96 -4.52 -39.17
CA PHE A 15 14.81 -5.38 -37.99
C PHE A 15 14.93 -4.57 -36.69
N LEU A 16 15.93 -3.70 -36.59
CA LEU A 16 16.10 -2.79 -35.46
C LEU A 16 14.91 -1.83 -35.31
N GLY A 17 14.44 -1.24 -36.41
CA GLY A 17 13.26 -0.38 -36.41
C GLY A 17 12.00 -1.11 -35.91
N TRP A 18 11.78 -2.34 -36.40
CA TRP A 18 10.68 -3.19 -35.94
C TRP A 18 10.80 -3.54 -34.45
N TYR A 19 12.00 -3.92 -34.00
CA TYR A 19 12.27 -4.26 -32.61
C TYR A 19 12.00 -3.07 -31.67
N ILE A 20 12.53 -1.89 -32.02
CA ILE A 20 12.32 -0.65 -31.26
C ILE A 20 10.83 -0.30 -31.21
N PHE A 21 10.13 -0.35 -32.34
CA PHE A 21 8.70 -0.04 -32.41
C PHE A 21 7.87 -0.98 -31.54
N PHE A 22 8.13 -2.29 -31.59
CA PHE A 22 7.41 -3.27 -30.78
C PHE A 22 7.67 -3.09 -29.29
N TYR A 23 8.92 -2.79 -28.91
CA TYR A 23 9.30 -2.54 -27.52
C TYR A 23 8.69 -1.24 -26.98
N GLN A 24 8.77 -0.14 -27.75
CA GLN A 24 8.16 1.15 -27.38
C GLN A 24 6.65 1.03 -27.25
N ASN A 25 5.96 0.39 -28.20
CA ASN A 25 4.50 0.24 -28.14
C ASN A 25 4.04 -0.61 -26.95
N LYS A 26 4.83 -1.63 -26.54
CA LYS A 26 4.57 -2.36 -25.29
C LYS A 26 4.77 -1.49 -24.06
N LYS A 27 5.86 -0.69 -24.03
CA LYS A 27 6.15 0.24 -22.94
C LYS A 27 5.05 1.29 -22.79
N ASP A 28 4.67 1.96 -23.88
CA ASP A 28 3.67 3.02 -23.88
C ASP A 28 2.30 2.52 -23.40
N LYS A 29 1.91 1.30 -23.78
CA LYS A 29 0.69 0.66 -23.27
C LYS A 29 0.76 0.38 -21.78
N LYS A 30 1.91 -0.06 -21.28
CA LYS A 30 2.13 -0.31 -19.85
C LYS A 30 2.02 1.02 -19.07
N ASP A 31 2.73 2.05 -19.51
CA ASP A 31 2.75 3.37 -18.88
C ASP A 31 1.34 3.99 -18.83
N LYS A 32 0.58 3.89 -19.94
CA LYS A 32 -0.82 4.33 -19.97
C LYS A 32 -1.71 3.59 -18.97
N ASN A 33 -1.56 2.26 -18.85
CA ASN A 33 -2.37 1.48 -17.91
C ASN A 33 -2.06 1.83 -16.45
N ILE A 34 -0.78 2.07 -16.12
CA ILE A 34 -0.36 2.52 -14.79
C ILE A 34 -0.92 3.91 -14.49
N GLN A 35 -0.87 4.82 -15.48
CA GLN A 35 -1.44 6.15 -15.33
C GLN A 35 -2.96 6.09 -15.09
N LEU A 36 -3.68 5.24 -15.83
CA LEU A 36 -5.11 5.02 -15.60
C LEU A 36 -5.41 4.45 -14.20
N LEU A 37 -4.58 3.53 -13.68
CA LEU A 37 -4.71 3.05 -12.31
C LEU A 37 -4.52 4.19 -11.29
N LYS A 38 -3.49 5.03 -11.49
CA LYS A 38 -3.20 6.17 -10.61
C LYS A 38 -4.33 7.20 -10.63
N ASP A 39 -4.82 7.55 -11.81
CA ASP A 39 -5.81 8.61 -12.00
C ASP A 39 -7.23 8.17 -11.64
N LEU A 40 -7.62 6.93 -11.98
CA LEU A 40 -9.01 6.46 -11.83
C LEU A 40 -9.29 5.72 -10.53
N ILE A 41 -8.26 5.18 -9.87
CA ILE A 41 -8.45 4.34 -8.67
C ILE A 41 -7.71 4.91 -7.48
N ILE A 42 -6.40 5.15 -7.60
CA ILE A 42 -5.59 5.56 -6.45
C ILE A 42 -5.95 6.98 -6.01
N THR A 43 -5.90 7.96 -6.92
CA THR A 43 -6.15 9.37 -6.59
C THR A 43 -7.54 9.59 -5.98
N PRO A 44 -8.64 9.06 -6.54
CA PRO A 44 -9.98 9.23 -5.96
C PRO A 44 -10.17 8.50 -4.62
N LYS A 45 -9.30 7.56 -4.27
CA LYS A 45 -9.35 6.79 -3.03
C LYS A 45 -8.30 7.21 -2.01
N MET A 46 -7.51 8.24 -2.29
CA MET A 46 -6.49 8.71 -1.36
C MET A 46 -7.09 9.14 -0.01
N GLU A 47 -8.25 9.80 -0.05
CA GLU A 47 -9.00 10.17 1.15
C GLU A 47 -9.39 8.95 2.01
N VAL A 48 -9.62 7.78 1.41
CA VAL A 48 -9.93 6.54 2.14
C VAL A 48 -8.70 6.06 2.92
N ILE A 49 -7.52 6.18 2.31
CA ILE A 49 -6.25 5.78 2.93
C ILE A 49 -5.94 6.71 4.10
N GLU A 50 -6.00 8.03 3.87
CA GLU A 50 -5.76 9.03 4.93
C GLU A 50 -6.77 8.87 6.07
N LYS A 51 -8.07 8.70 5.75
CA LYS A 51 -9.09 8.44 6.77
C LYS A 51 -8.79 7.20 7.61
N TYR A 52 -8.31 6.11 6.99
CA TYR A 52 -7.93 4.91 7.74
C TYR A 52 -6.81 5.22 8.75
N PHE A 53 -5.77 5.95 8.33
CA PHE A 53 -4.65 6.28 9.21
C PHE A 53 -5.02 7.29 10.29
N ASP A 54 -5.89 8.26 10.00
CA ASP A 54 -6.44 9.18 10.99
C ASP A 54 -7.24 8.43 12.06
N GLU A 55 -8.14 7.53 11.64
CA GLU A 55 -8.98 6.74 12.56
C GLU A 55 -8.13 5.79 13.41
N ILE A 56 -7.15 5.10 12.83
CA ILE A 56 -6.23 4.25 13.59
C ILE A 56 -5.38 5.08 14.56
N SER A 57 -4.95 6.28 14.17
CA SER A 57 -4.21 7.19 15.06
C SER A 57 -5.06 7.70 16.23
N SER A 58 -6.39 7.75 16.07
CA SER A 58 -7.33 8.08 17.15
C SER A 58 -7.34 7.07 18.31
N LEU A 59 -6.70 5.89 18.16
CA LEU A 59 -6.52 4.91 19.25
C LEU A 59 -5.97 5.56 20.52
N ARG A 60 -5.10 6.57 20.39
CA ARG A 60 -4.55 7.30 21.54
C ARG A 60 -5.64 7.90 22.43
N GLU A 61 -6.66 8.49 21.82
CA GLU A 61 -7.75 9.17 22.54
C GLU A 61 -8.69 8.16 23.21
N ARG A 62 -8.69 6.92 22.71
CA ARG A 62 -9.52 5.82 23.21
C ARG A 62 -8.85 5.07 24.37
N ILE A 63 -7.52 5.10 24.48
CA ILE A 63 -6.78 4.50 25.60
C ILE A 63 -6.77 5.48 26.79
N LYS A 64 -7.64 5.20 27.78
CA LYS A 64 -7.87 6.10 28.92
C LYS A 64 -7.12 5.72 30.20
N SER A 65 -6.58 4.50 30.27
CA SER A 65 -5.87 3.98 31.45
C SER A 65 -4.70 3.08 31.05
N ASP A 66 -3.69 2.98 31.93
CA ASP A 66 -2.56 2.04 31.78
C ASP A 66 -3.00 0.58 31.93
N SER A 67 -4.10 0.35 32.64
CA SER A 67 -4.72 -0.96 32.84
C SER A 67 -6.11 -0.93 32.22
N LEU A 68 -6.16 -1.27 30.94
CA LEU A 68 -7.42 -1.47 30.22
C LEU A 68 -8.10 -2.71 30.81
N ASN A 69 -9.38 -2.60 31.14
CA ASN A 69 -10.15 -3.80 31.49
C ASN A 69 -10.43 -4.64 30.22
N ASP A 70 -10.84 -5.89 30.39
CA ASP A 70 -11.03 -6.80 29.26
C ASP A 70 -12.07 -6.31 28.24
N ASN A 71 -13.08 -5.57 28.68
CA ASN A 71 -14.07 -4.98 27.78
C ASN A 71 -13.46 -3.84 26.95
N GLU A 72 -12.69 -2.95 27.58
CA GLU A 72 -11.98 -1.86 26.89
C GLU A 72 -10.97 -2.41 25.86
N LYS A 73 -10.23 -3.48 26.21
CA LYS A 73 -9.34 -4.16 25.26
C LYS A 73 -10.13 -4.72 24.07
N MET A 74 -11.23 -5.43 24.34
CA MET A 74 -12.07 -5.99 23.29
C MET A 74 -12.62 -4.91 22.36
N GLU A 75 -13.06 -3.77 22.90
CA GLU A 75 -13.52 -2.63 22.10
C GLU A 75 -12.42 -2.06 21.20
N LEU A 76 -11.21 -1.83 21.73
CA LEU A 76 -10.07 -1.31 20.95
C LEU A 76 -9.61 -2.30 19.86
N ILE A 77 -9.61 -3.59 20.18
CA ILE A 77 -9.29 -4.66 19.23
C ILE A 77 -10.36 -4.74 18.13
N SER A 78 -11.65 -4.67 18.49
CA SER A 78 -12.75 -4.65 17.52
C SER A 78 -12.64 -3.45 16.59
N PHE A 79 -12.42 -2.26 17.16
CA PHE A 79 -12.19 -1.03 16.39
C PHE A 79 -11.03 -1.18 15.39
N THR A 80 -9.89 -1.71 15.84
CA THR A 80 -8.72 -1.94 14.97
C THR A 80 -9.05 -2.86 13.79
N LYS A 81 -9.78 -3.95 14.06
CA LYS A 81 -10.23 -4.90 13.02
C LYS A 81 -11.28 -4.30 12.07
N GLU A 82 -12.15 -3.43 12.58
CA GLU A 82 -13.12 -2.69 11.79
C GLU A 82 -12.45 -1.72 10.82
N GLN A 83 -11.44 -0.97 11.27
CA GLN A 83 -10.66 -0.08 10.39
C GLN A 83 -9.90 -0.87 9.31
N SER A 84 -9.29 -1.99 9.68
CA SER A 84 -8.66 -2.93 8.72
C SER A 84 -9.68 -3.45 7.68
N SER A 85 -10.91 -3.75 8.11
CA SER A 85 -12.00 -4.12 7.19
C SER A 85 -12.47 -2.96 6.31
N TYR A 86 -12.46 -1.74 6.84
CA TYR A 86 -12.83 -0.52 6.12
C TYR A 86 -11.89 -0.28 4.93
N ILE A 87 -10.58 -0.26 5.15
CA ILE A 87 -9.62 -0.02 4.06
C ILE A 87 -9.65 -1.15 3.02
N ARG A 88 -9.87 -2.40 3.44
CA ARG A 88 -10.04 -3.53 2.51
C ARG A 88 -11.21 -3.33 1.54
N ARG A 89 -12.38 -2.96 2.08
CA ARG A 89 -13.61 -2.79 1.29
C ARG A 89 -13.60 -1.53 0.44
N ASN A 90 -12.96 -0.47 0.90
CA ASN A 90 -13.06 0.85 0.27
C ASN A 90 -11.87 1.19 -0.64
N PHE A 91 -10.74 0.48 -0.51
CA PHE A 91 -9.55 0.69 -1.34
C PHE A 91 -9.02 -0.62 -1.93
N LEU A 92 -8.64 -1.60 -1.10
CA LEU A 92 -7.88 -2.77 -1.57
C LEU A 92 -8.64 -3.61 -2.62
N ILE A 93 -9.95 -3.78 -2.46
CA ILE A 93 -10.77 -4.53 -3.43
C ILE A 93 -10.69 -3.97 -4.86
N PHE A 94 -10.47 -2.65 -5.01
CA PHE A 94 -10.41 -1.99 -6.32
C PHE A 94 -9.08 -2.25 -7.03
N ILE A 95 -7.99 -2.41 -6.28
CA ILE A 95 -6.67 -2.68 -6.86
C ILE A 95 -6.37 -4.17 -6.98
N GLN A 96 -7.13 -5.05 -6.32
CA GLN A 96 -6.88 -6.50 -6.27
C GLN A 96 -6.69 -7.15 -7.65
N LYS A 97 -7.57 -6.86 -8.61
CA LYS A 97 -7.51 -7.47 -9.95
C LYS A 97 -6.59 -6.71 -10.91
N ILE A 98 -6.40 -5.41 -10.67
CA ILE A 98 -5.75 -4.51 -11.61
C ILE A 98 -4.24 -4.41 -11.32
N ALA A 99 -3.88 -4.40 -10.04
CA ALA A 99 -2.51 -4.36 -9.55
C ALA A 99 -2.34 -5.39 -8.41
N PRO A 100 -2.33 -6.70 -8.72
CA PRO A 100 -2.33 -7.76 -7.71
C PRO A 100 -1.08 -7.74 -6.80
N LEU A 101 0.07 -7.32 -7.33
CA LEU A 101 1.29 -7.18 -6.55
C LEU A 101 1.18 -6.02 -5.54
N LEU A 102 0.72 -4.84 -6.00
CA LEU A 102 0.47 -3.68 -5.14
C LEU A 102 -0.56 -4.03 -4.06
N HIS A 103 -1.67 -4.67 -4.46
CA HIS A 103 -2.69 -5.17 -3.54
C HIS A 103 -2.09 -6.06 -2.47
N LYS A 104 -1.28 -7.06 -2.86
CA LYS A 104 -0.67 -8.00 -1.93
C LYS A 104 0.24 -7.26 -0.94
N ASN A 105 1.16 -6.43 -1.43
CA ASN A 105 2.13 -5.72 -0.59
C ASN A 105 1.44 -4.83 0.45
N ILE A 106 0.43 -4.07 0.03
CA ILE A 106 -0.32 -3.20 0.95
C ILE A 106 -1.17 -4.05 1.91
N SER A 107 -1.83 -5.11 1.44
CA SER A 107 -2.65 -5.98 2.29
C SER A 107 -1.80 -6.64 3.38
N ASP A 108 -0.67 -7.24 3.01
CA ASP A 108 0.26 -7.88 3.95
C ASP A 108 0.75 -6.89 5.01
N LYS A 109 0.99 -5.62 4.63
CA LYS A 109 1.40 -4.57 5.57
C LYS A 109 0.28 -4.14 6.52
N ILE A 110 -0.94 -3.99 6.02
CA ILE A 110 -2.12 -3.65 6.83
C ILE A 110 -2.45 -4.79 7.81
N ASP A 111 -2.30 -6.04 7.37
CA ASP A 111 -2.50 -7.22 8.20
C ASP A 111 -1.45 -7.26 9.32
N PHE A 112 -0.18 -7.05 8.98
CA PHE A 112 0.90 -6.93 9.97
C PHE A 112 0.63 -5.83 11.00
N LEU A 113 0.18 -4.64 10.58
CA LEU A 113 -0.18 -3.57 11.50
C LEU A 113 -1.34 -3.97 12.40
N THR A 114 -2.39 -4.57 11.83
CA THR A 114 -3.57 -5.03 12.57
C THR A 114 -3.15 -6.02 13.66
N ASP A 115 -2.38 -7.04 13.29
CA ASP A 115 -1.91 -8.06 14.22
C ASP A 115 -1.07 -7.45 15.34
N ASN A 116 -0.09 -6.60 14.98
CA ASN A 116 0.79 -5.95 15.94
C ASN A 116 0.03 -5.05 16.93
N LEU A 117 -0.96 -4.29 16.45
CA LEU A 117 -1.82 -3.48 17.31
C LEU A 117 -2.67 -4.35 18.22
N THR A 118 -3.29 -5.41 17.71
CA THR A 118 -4.12 -6.29 18.54
C THR A 118 -3.32 -7.03 19.61
N GLU A 119 -2.10 -7.49 19.29
CA GLU A 119 -1.17 -8.08 20.25
C GLU A 119 -0.77 -7.06 21.31
N THR A 120 -0.40 -5.85 20.89
CA THR A 120 0.01 -4.77 21.80
C THR A 120 -1.11 -4.37 22.75
N LEU A 121 -2.35 -4.27 22.26
CA LEU A 121 -3.53 -3.94 23.06
C LEU A 121 -3.95 -5.07 24.01
N SER A 122 -3.62 -6.32 23.69
CA SER A 122 -3.93 -7.48 24.51
C SER A 122 -2.91 -7.69 25.65
N ASN A 123 -1.75 -7.04 25.59
CA ASN A 123 -0.67 -7.24 26.54
C ASN A 123 -0.71 -6.22 27.70
N ASP A 124 -1.08 -6.69 28.88
CA ASP A 124 -1.16 -5.90 30.12
C ASP A 124 0.18 -5.36 30.63
N GLU A 125 1.31 -5.93 30.19
CA GLU A 125 2.63 -5.44 30.56
C GLU A 125 3.00 -4.13 29.83
N HIS A 126 2.36 -3.89 28.68
CA HIS A 126 2.54 -2.67 27.92
C HIS A 126 1.73 -1.54 28.59
N LYS A 127 2.39 -0.72 29.39
CA LYS A 127 1.80 0.48 30.01
C LYS A 127 1.51 1.55 28.96
N LEU A 128 0.38 1.42 28.25
CA LEU A 128 0.07 2.19 27.04
C LEU A 128 -0.35 3.65 27.30
N CYS A 129 -0.67 4.07 28.52
CA CYS A 129 -0.80 5.52 28.80
C CYS A 129 0.56 6.21 28.89
N ASN A 130 1.65 5.47 29.11
CA ASN A 130 2.97 6.07 28.98
C ASN A 130 3.19 6.49 27.53
N LYS A 131 3.32 7.81 27.32
CA LYS A 131 3.56 8.40 26.00
C LYS A 131 4.72 7.71 25.27
N LYS A 132 5.86 7.45 25.92
CA LYS A 132 7.02 6.82 25.23
C LYS A 132 6.69 5.40 24.76
N THR A 133 5.97 4.64 25.57
CA THR A 133 5.54 3.28 25.23
C THR A 133 4.54 3.30 24.08
N TYR A 134 3.52 4.15 24.15
CA TYR A 134 2.54 4.33 23.07
C TYR A 134 3.20 4.74 21.76
N GLU A 135 4.07 5.75 21.81
CA GLU A 135 4.76 6.26 20.62
C GLU A 135 5.60 5.15 19.96
N LYS A 136 6.29 4.32 20.75
CA LYS A 136 7.15 3.25 20.24
C LYS A 136 6.35 2.05 19.70
N LEU A 137 5.34 1.60 20.44
CA LEU A 137 4.65 0.33 20.15
C LEU A 137 3.46 0.50 19.20
N ILE A 138 2.82 1.67 19.22
CA ILE A 138 1.63 1.93 18.40
C ILE A 138 1.93 2.98 17.34
N ASN A 139 2.24 4.22 17.74
CA ASN A 139 2.32 5.34 16.78
C ASN A 139 3.39 5.12 15.71
N GLN A 140 4.58 4.67 16.11
CA GLN A 140 5.67 4.37 15.18
C GLN A 140 5.26 3.31 14.14
N LYS A 141 4.50 2.29 14.55
CA LYS A 141 4.04 1.22 13.66
C LYS A 141 3.00 1.71 12.67
N ILE A 142 2.13 2.61 13.11
CA ILE A 142 1.17 3.32 12.26
C ILE A 142 1.92 4.16 11.21
N LEU A 143 2.87 5.00 11.63
CA LEU A 143 3.65 5.87 10.75
C LEU A 143 4.52 5.11 9.75
N GLU A 144 5.19 4.04 10.20
CA GLU A 144 5.96 3.13 9.34
C GLU A 144 5.08 2.50 8.27
N THR A 145 3.84 2.13 8.64
CA THR A 145 2.89 1.52 7.72
C THR A 145 2.32 2.56 6.75
N HIS A 146 1.96 3.75 7.22
CA HIS A 146 1.50 4.85 6.36
C HIS A 146 2.53 5.20 5.30
N SER A 147 3.78 5.43 5.73
CA SER A 147 4.89 5.74 4.84
C SER A 147 5.10 4.63 3.80
N PHE A 148 5.07 3.36 4.21
CA PHE A 148 5.19 2.23 3.31
C PHE A 148 4.06 2.18 2.28
N VAL A 149 2.80 2.39 2.70
CA VAL A 149 1.65 2.37 1.78
C VAL A 149 1.76 3.49 0.74
N LEU A 150 2.12 4.70 1.16
CA LEU A 150 2.36 5.81 0.24
C LEU A 150 3.49 5.50 -0.73
N GLU A 151 4.60 4.97 -0.23
CA GLU A 151 5.76 4.59 -1.02
C GLU A 151 5.41 3.56 -2.10
N GLU A 152 4.71 2.48 -1.73
CA GLU A 152 4.25 1.44 -2.65
C GLU A 152 3.34 2.02 -3.74
N ILE A 153 2.43 2.93 -3.36
CA ILE A 153 1.52 3.59 -4.30
C ILE A 153 2.28 4.48 -5.30
N PHE A 154 3.18 5.33 -4.81
CA PHE A 154 3.89 6.29 -5.66
C PHE A 154 4.93 5.61 -6.55
N LYS A 155 5.64 4.61 -6.02
CA LYS A 155 6.64 3.81 -6.76
C LYS A 155 6.03 2.75 -7.67
N TYR A 156 4.71 2.57 -7.66
CA TYR A 156 4.10 1.56 -8.52
C TYR A 156 4.28 1.90 -10.01
N GLU A 157 4.99 1.01 -10.71
CA GLU A 157 5.32 1.08 -12.14
C GLU A 157 4.85 -0.15 -12.93
N GLY A 158 3.86 -0.88 -12.41
CA GLY A 158 3.23 -2.02 -13.10
C GLY A 158 3.94 -3.34 -12.87
#